data_AF-K1TES2-F1
#
_entry.id   AF-K1TES2-F1
#
_cell.length_a   1.000
_cell.length_b   1.000
_cell.length_c   1.000
_cell.angle_alpha   90.00
_cell.angle_beta   90.00
_cell.angle_gamma   90.00
#
_symmetry.space_group_name_H-M   'P 1'
#
loop_
_entity.id
_entity.type
_entity.pdbx_description
1 polymer ?
#
loop_
_entity_poly.entity_id
_entity_poly.type
_entity_poly.pdbx_seq_one_letter_code
_entity_poly.pdbx_strand_id
1 'polypeptide(L)'
;MFHPACIMICSFWRYPISSIPVFVVGKINDVRYAADLVERGLVDGVSMGRPLLADPDLPKKAYENRFDDITPCGSCGGRCITPEDPHHPVCKCHINPLVGHEYDYPFNPTDKPKKVLVIGAGPGGMYTAVTAAERGHDVTVWEKSKQIGGQLNLAVVSPGKQEMCKWLTHLN
;
A
#
# COMPACT_ATOMS: atom_id res chain seq x y z
N MET A 1 2.41 5.69 -15.41
CA MET A 1 2.16 4.94 -16.66
C MET A 1 3.27 3.95 -16.88
N PHE A 2 2.96 2.67 -17.02
CA PHE A 2 3.94 1.69 -17.47
C PHE A 2 4.39 2.00 -18.89
N HIS A 3 5.67 1.78 -19.17
CA HIS A 3 6.15 1.84 -20.54
C HIS A 3 5.63 0.58 -21.27
N PRO A 4 4.90 0.71 -22.40
CA PRO A 4 4.29 -0.42 -23.11
C PRO A 4 5.29 -1.53 -23.50
N ALA A 5 6.59 -1.23 -23.51
CA ALA A 5 7.65 -2.19 -23.79
C ALA A 5 7.71 -3.37 -22.80
N CYS A 6 7.50 -3.18 -21.50
CA CYS A 6 7.62 -4.30 -20.53
C CYS A 6 6.54 -5.37 -20.73
N ILE A 7 5.31 -4.94 -21.03
CA ILE A 7 4.20 -5.87 -21.27
C ILE A 7 4.39 -6.58 -22.61
N MET A 8 4.85 -5.86 -23.65
CA MET A 8 5.21 -6.47 -24.94
C MET A 8 6.29 -7.56 -24.80
N ILE A 9 7.31 -7.34 -23.98
CA ILE A 9 8.35 -8.34 -23.73
C ILE A 9 7.74 -9.59 -23.09
N CYS A 10 6.90 -9.46 -22.08
CA CYS A 10 6.28 -10.63 -21.45
C CYS A 10 5.37 -11.42 -22.39
N SER A 11 4.55 -10.74 -23.19
CA SER A 11 3.69 -11.40 -24.19
C SER A 11 4.50 -12.08 -25.29
N PHE A 12 5.64 -11.49 -25.69
CA PHE A 12 6.57 -12.10 -26.63
C PHE A 12 7.20 -13.40 -26.10
N TRP A 13 7.53 -13.45 -24.79
CA TRP A 13 8.14 -14.62 -24.17
C TRP A 13 7.17 -15.78 -23.89
N ARG A 14 5.87 -15.49 -23.70
CA ARG A 14 4.88 -16.50 -23.32
C ARG A 14 4.53 -17.46 -24.47
N TYR A 15 4.48 -17.00 -25.72
CA TYR A 15 4.25 -17.84 -26.90
C TYR A 15 4.73 -17.08 -28.16
N PRO A 16 5.63 -17.63 -29.00
CA PRO A 16 5.94 -19.04 -29.27
C PRO A 16 7.23 -19.59 -28.62
N ILE A 17 7.78 -18.94 -27.60
CA ILE A 17 9.18 -19.16 -27.17
C ILE A 17 9.34 -20.28 -26.12
N SER A 18 8.38 -20.47 -25.21
CA SER A 18 8.50 -21.45 -24.12
C SER A 18 7.15 -21.87 -23.53
N SER A 19 7.03 -23.11 -23.07
CA SER A 19 5.86 -23.66 -22.36
C SER A 19 5.92 -23.43 -20.84
N ILE A 20 6.89 -22.66 -20.35
CA ILE A 20 7.09 -22.37 -18.93
C ILE A 20 6.22 -21.16 -18.53
N PRO A 21 5.49 -21.21 -17.40
CA PRO A 21 4.69 -20.07 -16.93
C PRO A 21 5.51 -18.80 -16.73
N VAL A 22 5.04 -17.68 -17.27
CA VAL A 22 5.68 -16.37 -17.21
C VAL A 22 4.96 -15.45 -16.22
N PHE A 23 5.69 -15.01 -15.20
CA PHE A 23 5.21 -14.03 -14.21
C PHE A 23 5.87 -12.68 -14.45
N VAL A 24 5.10 -11.59 -14.33
CA VAL A 24 5.61 -10.23 -14.46
C VAL A 24 5.70 -9.51 -13.12
N VAL A 25 6.72 -8.68 -13.00
CA VAL A 25 6.89 -7.69 -11.92
C VAL A 25 7.01 -6.30 -12.53
N GLY A 26 6.94 -5.29 -11.66
CA GLY A 26 7.14 -3.90 -12.03
C GLY A 26 5.91 -3.12 -11.66
N LYS A 27 5.92 -2.48 -10.49
CA LYS A 27 4.95 -1.47 -9.99
C LYS A 27 3.47 -1.74 -10.34
N ILE A 28 3.06 -3.01 -10.42
CA ILE A 28 1.66 -3.42 -10.50
C ILE A 28 1.15 -3.40 -9.07
N ASN A 29 0.47 -2.31 -8.71
CA ASN A 29 -0.02 -2.07 -7.35
C ASN A 29 -1.54 -2.24 -7.22
N ASP A 30 -2.25 -2.43 -8.33
CA ASP A 30 -3.71 -2.63 -8.36
C ASP A 30 -3.99 -4.08 -8.80
N VAL A 31 -4.72 -4.81 -7.97
CA VAL A 31 -5.08 -6.22 -8.20
C VAL A 31 -6.00 -6.41 -9.40
N ARG A 32 -6.84 -5.43 -9.72
CA ARG A 32 -7.71 -5.46 -10.91
C ARG A 32 -6.89 -5.29 -12.18
N TYR A 33 -5.88 -4.43 -12.14
CA TYR A 33 -4.93 -4.33 -13.24
C TYR A 33 -4.09 -5.60 -13.39
N ALA A 34 -3.71 -6.24 -12.28
CA ALA A 34 -3.03 -7.54 -12.35
C ALA A 34 -3.92 -8.63 -12.98
N ALA A 35 -5.21 -8.67 -12.61
CA ALA A 35 -6.19 -9.58 -13.20
C ALA A 35 -6.35 -9.33 -14.71
N ASP A 36 -6.50 -8.07 -15.14
CA ASP A 36 -6.59 -7.70 -16.56
C ASP A 36 -5.42 -8.26 -17.39
N LEU A 37 -4.19 -8.18 -16.87
CA LEU A 37 -3.01 -8.70 -17.56
C LEU A 37 -3.06 -10.23 -17.76
N VAL A 38 -3.57 -10.95 -16.75
CA VAL A 38 -3.69 -12.42 -16.80
C VAL A 38 -4.84 -12.83 -17.72
N GLU A 39 -6.02 -12.19 -17.56
CA GLU A 39 -7.24 -12.46 -18.34
C GLU A 39 -7.02 -12.20 -19.84
N ARG A 40 -6.25 -11.17 -20.19
CA ARG A 40 -5.89 -10.86 -21.58
C ARG A 40 -4.84 -11.80 -22.17
N GLY A 41 -4.37 -12.79 -21.42
CA GLY A 41 -3.38 -13.74 -21.91
C GLY A 41 -1.98 -13.14 -22.05
N LEU A 42 -1.68 -11.99 -21.45
CA LEU A 42 -0.36 -11.34 -21.60
C LEU A 42 0.71 -12.00 -20.73
N VAL A 43 0.30 -12.54 -19.57
CA VAL A 43 1.16 -13.21 -18.57
C VAL A 43 0.39 -14.34 -17.88
N ASP A 44 1.09 -15.36 -17.37
CA ASP A 44 0.49 -16.44 -16.58
C ASP A 44 0.23 -16.01 -15.13
N GLY A 45 0.93 -14.98 -14.66
CA GLY A 45 0.71 -14.42 -13.34
C GLY A 45 1.42 -13.08 -13.12
N VAL A 46 1.11 -12.46 -11.99
CA VAL A 46 1.71 -11.21 -11.54
C VAL A 46 2.32 -11.42 -10.17
N SER A 47 3.57 -11.00 -10.00
CA SER A 47 4.24 -11.00 -8.71
C SER A 47 4.24 -9.60 -8.10
N MET A 48 3.70 -9.50 -6.89
CA MET A 48 3.60 -8.25 -6.11
C MET A 48 4.49 -8.33 -4.88
N GLY A 49 5.50 -7.47 -4.79
CA GLY A 49 6.34 -7.34 -3.58
C GLY A 49 5.87 -6.22 -2.66
N ARG A 50 6.22 -4.97 -2.99
CA ARG A 50 5.90 -3.79 -2.17
C ARG A 50 4.41 -3.59 -1.84
N PRO A 51 3.43 -3.95 -2.71
CA PRO A 51 2.01 -3.95 -2.32
C PRO A 51 1.73 -4.81 -1.09
N LEU A 52 2.35 -5.99 -0.96
CA LEU A 52 2.19 -6.87 0.21
C LEU A 52 2.86 -6.32 1.47
N LEU A 53 3.92 -5.50 1.32
CA LEU A 53 4.50 -4.77 2.47
C LEU A 53 3.54 -3.68 2.96
N ALA A 54 2.85 -2.99 2.05
CA ALA A 54 1.88 -1.97 2.40
C ALA A 54 0.59 -2.57 2.99
N ASP A 55 0.17 -3.73 2.50
CA ASP A 55 -1.03 -4.44 2.96
C ASP A 55 -0.83 -5.97 2.89
N PRO A 56 -0.55 -6.63 4.03
CA PRO A 56 -0.38 -8.07 4.06
C PRO A 56 -1.69 -8.83 3.78
N ASP A 57 -2.85 -8.20 4.03
CA ASP A 57 -4.17 -8.77 3.79
C ASP A 57 -4.67 -8.55 2.36
N LEU A 58 -3.86 -7.93 1.48
CA LEU A 58 -4.22 -7.65 0.09
C LEU A 58 -4.81 -8.87 -0.65
N PRO A 59 -4.23 -10.10 -0.59
CA PRO A 59 -4.80 -11.25 -1.27
C PRO A 59 -6.19 -11.63 -0.72
N LYS A 60 -6.36 -11.55 0.60
CA LYS A 60 -7.63 -11.84 1.28
C LYS A 60 -8.69 -10.82 0.90
N LYS A 61 -8.37 -9.53 1.00
CA LYS A 61 -9.28 -8.43 0.63
C LYS A 61 -9.68 -8.49 -0.84
N ALA A 62 -8.73 -8.80 -1.73
CA ALA A 62 -9.01 -8.99 -3.15
C ALA A 62 -9.96 -10.17 -3.40
N TYR A 63 -9.74 -11.31 -2.73
CA TYR A 63 -10.61 -12.48 -2.81
C TYR A 63 -12.03 -12.18 -2.29
N GLU A 64 -12.15 -11.36 -1.25
CA GLU A 64 -13.42 -10.90 -0.67
C GLU A 64 -14.07 -9.74 -1.47
N ASN A 65 -13.50 -9.33 -2.60
CA ASN A 65 -13.93 -8.16 -3.40
C ASN A 65 -13.92 -6.81 -2.65
N ARG A 66 -13.13 -6.72 -1.58
CA ARG A 66 -12.96 -5.50 -0.76
C ARG A 66 -11.83 -4.63 -1.29
N PHE A 67 -11.94 -4.20 -2.55
CA PHE A 67 -10.85 -3.52 -3.25
C PHE A 67 -10.49 -2.16 -2.66
N ASP A 68 -11.49 -1.42 -2.13
CA ASP A 68 -11.28 -0.09 -1.55
C ASP A 68 -10.60 -0.15 -0.17
N ASP A 69 -10.68 -1.31 0.51
CA ASP A 69 -10.03 -1.57 1.80
C ASP A 69 -8.55 -1.93 1.64
N ILE A 70 -8.06 -2.13 0.41
CA ILE A 70 -6.66 -2.47 0.15
C ILE A 70 -5.80 -1.22 0.34
N THR A 71 -4.86 -1.28 1.28
CA THR A 71 -3.95 -0.17 1.57
C THR A 71 -2.96 -0.01 0.41
N PRO A 72 -3.01 1.11 -0.35
CA PRO A 72 -2.28 1.21 -1.60
C PRO A 72 -0.79 1.49 -1.38
N CYS A 73 0.10 0.76 -2.06
CA CYS A 73 1.53 1.08 -2.06
C CYS A 73 1.82 2.40 -2.80
N GLY A 74 2.31 3.40 -2.08
CA GLY A 74 2.71 4.70 -2.64
C GLY A 74 3.95 4.69 -3.53
N SER A 75 4.57 3.52 -3.75
CA SER A 75 5.76 3.35 -4.60
C SER A 75 6.93 4.28 -4.27
N CYS A 76 7.06 4.68 -3.00
CA CYS A 76 8.02 5.70 -2.58
C CYS A 76 9.49 5.30 -2.73
N GLY A 77 9.79 3.99 -2.84
CA GLY A 77 11.16 3.48 -2.94
C GLY A 77 12.02 3.81 -1.72
N GLY A 78 11.39 4.15 -0.59
CA GLY A 78 12.07 4.51 0.65
C GLY A 78 12.63 3.28 1.36
N ARG A 79 12.21 3.06 2.61
CA ARG A 79 12.88 2.09 3.50
C ARG A 79 12.63 0.62 3.16
N CYS A 80 11.76 0.33 2.20
CA CYS A 80 11.59 -1.01 1.65
C CYS A 80 12.70 -1.40 0.66
N ILE A 81 13.43 -0.42 0.11
CA ILE A 81 14.53 -0.63 -0.84
C ILE A 81 15.84 -0.07 -0.27
N THR A 82 15.79 1.09 0.35
CA THR A 82 16.95 1.77 0.95
C THR A 82 16.96 1.57 2.46
N PRO A 83 17.73 0.59 2.98
CA PRO A 83 17.81 0.35 4.42
C PRO A 83 18.41 1.55 5.14
N GLU A 84 18.07 1.71 6.40
CA GLU A 84 18.59 2.77 7.28
C GLU A 84 20.03 2.47 7.72
N ASP A 85 20.29 1.23 8.14
CA ASP A 85 21.62 0.69 8.41
C ASP A 85 21.92 -0.42 7.37
N PRO A 86 22.92 -0.23 6.48
CA PRO A 86 23.36 -1.26 5.55
C PRO A 86 23.92 -2.52 6.20
N HIS A 87 24.44 -2.43 7.43
CA HIS A 87 25.00 -3.56 8.17
C HIS A 87 23.93 -4.40 8.90
N HIS A 88 22.80 -3.77 9.24
CA HIS A 88 21.64 -4.42 9.85
C HIS A 88 20.34 -3.98 9.16
N PRO A 89 20.14 -4.39 7.89
CA PRO A 89 19.03 -3.89 7.10
C PRO A 89 17.70 -4.44 7.64
N VAL A 90 16.90 -3.56 8.24
CA VAL A 90 15.49 -3.84 8.58
C VAL A 90 14.61 -3.24 7.50
N CYS A 91 13.81 -4.07 6.84
CA CYS A 91 12.82 -3.60 5.87
C CYS A 91 11.75 -2.81 6.61
N LYS A 92 11.41 -1.61 6.12
CA LYS A 92 10.32 -0.78 6.69
C LYS A 92 9.45 -0.23 5.57
N CYS A 93 8.18 0.04 5.87
CA CYS A 93 7.25 0.68 4.96
C CYS A 93 6.77 2.02 5.54
N HIS A 94 6.71 3.07 4.71
CA HIS A 94 6.18 4.38 5.15
C HIS A 94 4.65 4.38 5.34
N ILE A 95 3.98 3.36 4.82
CA ILE A 95 2.51 3.22 4.86
C ILE A 95 2.11 2.23 5.95
N ASN A 96 2.81 1.11 6.04
CA ASN A 96 2.62 0.10 7.07
C ASN A 96 3.80 0.12 8.04
N PRO A 97 3.65 0.76 9.21
CA PRO A 97 4.73 0.85 10.19
C PRO A 97 5.02 -0.48 10.90
N LEU A 98 4.20 -1.52 10.73
CA LEU A 98 4.40 -2.84 11.32
C LEU A 98 5.42 -3.71 10.55
N VAL A 99 5.82 -3.32 9.33
CA VAL A 99 6.82 -4.07 8.56
C VAL A 99 8.14 -4.10 9.32
N GLY A 100 8.63 -5.30 9.61
CA GLY A 100 9.83 -5.55 10.42
C GLY A 100 9.60 -5.51 11.93
N HIS A 101 8.35 -5.30 12.37
CA HIS A 101 7.91 -5.18 13.76
C HIS A 101 6.61 -5.97 14.02
N GLU A 102 6.35 -7.01 13.22
CA GLU A 102 5.07 -7.72 13.19
C GLU A 102 4.73 -8.37 14.54
N TYR A 103 5.75 -8.75 15.31
CA TYR A 103 5.59 -9.37 16.63
C TYR A 103 5.74 -8.39 17.80
N ASP A 104 6.27 -7.19 17.55
CA ASP A 104 6.55 -6.21 18.60
C ASP A 104 5.26 -5.50 19.06
N TYR A 105 4.27 -5.40 18.17
CA TYR A 105 3.05 -4.64 18.38
C TYR A 105 1.80 -5.47 18.06
N PRO A 106 1.45 -6.47 18.88
CA PRO A 106 0.24 -7.27 18.66
C PRO A 106 -1.02 -6.38 18.70
N PHE A 107 -1.94 -6.65 17.78
CA PHE A 107 -3.24 -5.99 17.78
C PHE A 107 -4.11 -6.55 18.89
N ASN A 108 -4.44 -5.69 19.87
CA ASN A 108 -5.30 -6.04 21.00
C ASN A 108 -6.46 -5.04 21.08
N PRO A 109 -7.72 -5.49 20.91
CA PRO A 109 -8.90 -4.69 21.22
C PRO A 109 -8.91 -4.23 22.69
N THR A 110 -9.59 -3.13 22.97
CA THR A 110 -9.75 -2.61 24.34
C THR A 110 -11.03 -3.13 24.99
N ASP A 111 -10.93 -3.60 26.24
CA ASP A 111 -12.10 -3.88 27.07
C ASP A 111 -12.66 -2.62 27.77
N LYS A 112 -11.93 -1.49 27.66
CA LYS A 112 -12.27 -0.23 28.34
C LYS A 112 -12.16 0.95 27.35
N PRO A 113 -13.17 1.13 26.47
CA PRO A 113 -13.21 2.23 25.54
C PRO A 113 -12.98 3.59 26.21
N LYS A 114 -12.24 4.46 25.53
CA LYS A 114 -11.94 5.83 25.98
C LYS A 114 -12.31 6.80 24.87
N LYS A 115 -12.56 8.05 25.24
CA LYS A 115 -12.67 9.16 24.29
C LYS A 115 -11.28 9.67 23.96
N VAL A 116 -10.91 9.66 22.68
CA VAL A 116 -9.59 10.04 22.17
C VAL A 116 -9.76 11.21 21.21
N LEU A 117 -9.13 12.34 21.52
CA LEU A 117 -9.05 13.47 20.60
C LEU A 117 -7.69 13.46 19.90
N VAL A 118 -7.70 13.35 18.57
CA VAL A 118 -6.51 13.47 17.72
C VAL A 118 -6.51 14.86 17.07
N ILE A 119 -5.46 15.64 17.30
CA ILE A 119 -5.31 16.98 16.71
C ILE A 119 -4.35 16.89 15.51
N GLY A 120 -4.90 17.11 14.32
CA GLY A 120 -4.22 17.07 13.03
C GLY A 120 -4.54 15.81 12.23
N ALA A 121 -5.14 15.97 11.05
CA ALA A 121 -5.46 14.88 10.14
C ALA A 121 -4.35 14.63 9.11
N GLY A 122 -3.08 14.73 9.52
CA GLY A 122 -1.95 14.27 8.72
C GLY A 122 -1.75 12.75 8.79
N PRO A 123 -0.76 12.20 8.07
CA PRO A 123 -0.43 10.76 8.07
C PRO A 123 -0.41 10.11 9.46
N GLY A 124 0.35 10.67 10.41
CA GLY A 124 0.48 10.13 11.76
C GLY A 124 -0.80 10.23 12.58
N GLY A 125 -1.53 11.34 12.43
CA GLY A 125 -2.81 11.56 13.11
C GLY A 125 -3.89 10.60 12.61
N MET A 126 -4.04 10.46 11.30
CA MET A 126 -5.00 9.53 10.71
C MET A 126 -4.67 8.08 11.03
N TYR A 127 -3.39 7.68 10.98
CA TYR A 127 -2.99 6.32 11.39
C TYR A 127 -3.32 6.05 12.86
N THR A 128 -3.07 7.02 13.74
CA THR A 128 -3.41 6.94 15.17
C THR A 128 -4.92 6.85 15.36
N ALA A 129 -5.69 7.67 14.64
CA ALA A 129 -7.14 7.70 14.74
C ALA A 129 -7.76 6.38 14.30
N VAL A 130 -7.36 5.85 13.14
CA VAL A 130 -7.81 4.55 12.62
C VAL A 130 -7.42 3.43 13.59
N THR A 131 -6.15 3.36 14.00
CA THR A 131 -5.69 2.30 14.92
C THR A 131 -6.44 2.34 16.26
N ALA A 132 -6.69 3.54 16.81
CA ALA A 132 -7.44 3.67 18.06
C ALA A 132 -8.92 3.29 17.89
N ALA A 133 -9.54 3.66 16.77
CA ALA A 133 -10.91 3.29 16.45
C ALA A 133 -11.06 1.78 16.24
N GLU A 134 -10.15 1.14 15.51
CA GLU A 134 -10.11 -0.31 15.31
C GLU A 134 -9.96 -1.08 16.63
N ARG A 135 -9.18 -0.53 17.58
CA ARG A 135 -9.08 -1.10 18.93
C ARG A 135 -10.36 -0.92 19.77
N GLY A 136 -11.31 -0.10 19.34
CA GLY A 136 -12.61 0.11 20.01
C GLY A 136 -12.74 1.41 20.81
N HIS A 137 -11.86 2.40 20.62
CA HIS A 137 -11.99 3.72 21.24
C HIS A 137 -12.98 4.62 20.48
N ASP A 138 -13.57 5.58 21.18
CA ASP A 138 -14.38 6.66 20.59
C ASP A 138 -13.44 7.80 20.17
N VAL A 139 -13.19 7.94 18.88
CA VAL A 139 -12.15 8.82 18.33
C VAL A 139 -12.76 10.03 17.65
N THR A 140 -12.31 11.22 18.03
CA THR A 140 -12.60 12.47 17.34
C THR A 140 -11.31 13.03 16.75
N VAL A 141 -11.33 13.44 15.48
CA VAL A 141 -10.20 14.08 14.80
C VAL A 141 -10.51 15.54 14.55
N TRP A 142 -9.61 16.45 14.95
CA TRP A 142 -9.70 17.87 14.64
C TRP A 142 -8.60 18.28 13.68
N GLU A 143 -8.99 18.81 12.52
CA GLU A 143 -8.07 19.33 11.51
C GLU A 143 -8.41 20.79 11.23
N LYS A 144 -7.39 21.63 11.11
CA LYS A 144 -7.58 23.06 10.84
C LYS A 144 -7.96 23.34 9.38
N SER A 145 -7.51 22.48 8.47
CA SER A 145 -7.74 22.60 7.04
C SER A 145 -9.04 21.90 6.62
N LYS A 146 -9.49 22.18 5.39
CA LYS A 146 -10.74 21.63 4.85
C LYS A 146 -10.62 20.18 4.37
N GLN A 147 -9.41 19.61 4.39
CA GLN A 147 -9.11 18.30 3.83
C GLN A 147 -8.07 17.61 4.69
N ILE A 148 -8.20 16.28 4.84
CA ILE A 148 -7.18 15.47 5.50
C ILE A 148 -5.90 15.40 4.65
N GLY A 149 -4.82 14.86 5.22
CA GLY A 149 -3.56 14.58 4.54
C GLY A 149 -2.38 15.44 4.98
N GLY A 150 -2.61 16.61 5.59
CA GLY A 150 -1.55 17.48 6.09
C GLY A 150 -0.46 17.75 5.04
N GLN A 151 0.80 17.48 5.38
CA GLN A 151 1.96 17.69 4.48
C GLN A 151 1.94 16.79 3.23
N LEU A 152 1.20 15.68 3.26
CA LEU A 152 1.10 14.81 2.09
C LEU A 152 0.39 15.51 0.92
N ASN A 153 -0.58 16.38 1.21
CA ASN A 153 -1.24 17.19 0.17
C ASN A 153 -0.25 18.08 -0.59
N LEU A 154 0.78 18.59 0.08
CA LEU A 154 1.83 19.37 -0.58
C LEU A 154 2.83 18.46 -1.32
N ALA A 155 3.15 17.30 -0.73
CA ALA A 155 4.11 16.38 -1.30
C ALA A 155 3.66 15.78 -2.65
N VAL A 156 2.37 15.49 -2.82
CA VAL A 156 1.86 14.81 -4.01
C VAL A 156 1.70 15.71 -5.25
N VAL A 157 1.80 17.04 -5.09
CA VAL A 157 1.74 18.00 -6.20
C VAL A 157 2.94 17.86 -7.14
N SER A 158 4.08 17.40 -6.61
CA SER A 158 5.31 17.26 -7.38
C SER A 158 5.19 16.14 -8.44
N PRO A 159 5.62 16.39 -9.69
CA PRO A 159 5.61 15.36 -10.73
C PRO A 159 6.35 14.08 -10.31
N GLY A 160 5.72 12.92 -10.55
CA GLY A 160 6.27 11.62 -10.21
C GLY A 160 5.79 11.04 -8.88
N LYS A 161 5.09 11.83 -8.05
CA LYS A 161 4.56 11.40 -6.74
C LYS A 161 3.07 11.03 -6.74
N GLN A 162 2.44 10.92 -7.91
CA GLN A 162 1.00 10.72 -8.03
C GLN A 162 0.51 9.40 -7.42
N GLU A 163 1.35 8.37 -7.32
CA GLU A 163 0.97 7.13 -6.62
C GLU A 163 0.66 7.36 -5.14
N MET A 164 1.30 8.34 -4.51
CA MET A 164 1.06 8.67 -3.11
C MET A 164 -0.31 9.33 -2.91
N CYS A 165 -0.94 9.88 -3.96
CA CYS A 165 -2.31 10.40 -3.88
C CYS A 165 -3.31 9.34 -3.45
N LYS A 166 -3.09 8.07 -3.84
CA LYS A 166 -3.98 6.95 -3.47
C LYS A 166 -4.10 6.80 -1.96
N TRP A 167 -3.06 7.17 -1.23
CA TRP A 167 -3.07 7.11 0.23
C TRP A 167 -3.90 8.22 0.86
N LEU A 168 -3.98 9.40 0.23
CA LEU A 168 -4.93 10.46 0.64
C LEU A 168 -6.38 10.00 0.47
N THR A 169 -6.69 9.32 -0.64
CA THR A 169 -8.02 8.78 -0.89
C THR A 169 -8.37 7.66 0.09
N HIS A 170 -7.42 6.76 0.40
CA HIS A 170 -7.65 5.64 1.31
C HIS A 170 -7.84 6.07 2.78
N LEU A 171 -7.26 7.19 3.19
CA LEU A 171 -7.42 7.71 4.55
C LEU A 171 -8.72 8.50 4.77
N ASN A 172 -9.49 8.77 3.70
CA ASN A 172 -10.66 9.65 3.72
C ASN A 172 -11.96 8.87 3.83
#